data_AF-Q21VB2-F1
#
_entry.id   AF-Q21VB2-F1
#
_cell.length_a   1.000
_cell.length_b   1.000
_cell.length_c   1.000
_cell.angle_alpha   90.00
_cell.angle_beta   90.00
_cell.angle_gamma   90.00
#
_symmetry.space_group_name_H-M   'P 1'
#
loop_
_entity.id
_entity.type
_entity.pdbx_description
1 polymer ?
#
loop_
_entity_poly.entity_id
_entity_poly.type
_entity_poly.pdbx_seq_one_letter_code
_entity_poly.pdbx_strand_id
1 'polypeptide(L)'
;MRTSLQNPLTLIGRLLLALLFLPAGISKIAGFAGTVGYIGSKGLPMPALGAVIAIIVEVGGSLALISGLGTRFAALALAAFTLVATFFFHNFWGVPVDQAMMQQLMFYKNIAVVGGLLLLAAHGAGAWSLDARRQD
;
A
#
# COMPACT_ATOMS: atom_id res chain seq x y z
N MET A 1 30.97 -7.36 -1.05
CA MET A 1 30.50 -7.17 -2.45
C MET A 1 28.98 -7.03 -2.61
N ARG A 2 28.13 -7.39 -1.64
CA ARG A 2 26.65 -7.30 -1.75
C ARG A 2 26.03 -5.90 -1.51
N THR A 3 26.82 -4.89 -1.15
CA THR A 3 26.32 -3.61 -0.62
C THR A 3 26.11 -2.50 -1.66
N SER A 4 26.81 -2.51 -2.80
CA SER A 4 26.74 -1.38 -3.75
C SER A 4 25.38 -1.25 -4.44
N LEU A 5 24.76 -2.38 -4.80
CA LEU A 5 23.46 -2.40 -5.47
C LEU A 5 22.28 -2.56 -4.49
N GLN A 6 22.49 -3.20 -3.34
CA GLN A 6 21.40 -3.46 -2.40
C GLN A 6 20.76 -2.16 -1.89
N ASN A 7 21.56 -1.19 -1.44
CA ASN A 7 21.05 0.08 -0.92
C ASN A 7 20.25 0.90 -1.95
N PRO A 8 20.75 1.16 -3.17
CA PRO A 8 19.98 1.88 -4.17
C PRO A 8 18.74 1.10 -4.60
N LEU A 9 18.82 -0.22 -4.79
CA LEU A 9 17.66 -1.03 -5.18
C LEU A 9 16.59 -1.07 -4.09
N THR A 10 16.98 -1.18 -2.81
CA THR A 10 16.01 -1.14 -1.70
C THR A 10 15.37 0.25 -1.58
N LEU A 11 16.13 1.34 -1.76
CA LEU A 11 15.55 2.69 -1.79
C LEU A 11 14.55 2.84 -2.95
N ILE A 12 14.95 2.49 -4.17
CA ILE A 12 14.07 2.57 -5.35
C ILE A 12 12.82 1.71 -5.14
N GLY A 13 12.97 0.47 -4.64
CA GLY A 13 11.84 -0.41 -4.33
C GLY A 13 10.86 0.21 -3.34
N ARG A 14 11.36 0.85 -2.27
CA ARG A 14 10.51 1.57 -1.31
C ARG A 14 9.76 2.73 -1.96
N LEU A 15 10.42 3.51 -2.81
CA LEU A 15 9.79 4.62 -3.53
C LEU A 15 8.73 4.14 -4.52
N LEU A 16 8.99 3.07 -5.27
CA LEU A 16 8.04 2.49 -6.22
C LEU A 16 6.81 1.88 -5.52
N LEU A 17 7.00 1.22 -4.37
CA LEU A 17 5.89 0.75 -3.55
C LEU A 17 5.07 1.93 -3.01
N ALA A 18 5.73 2.95 -2.46
CA ALA A 18 5.08 4.16 -1.96
C ALA A 18 4.34 4.94 -3.06
N LEU A 19 4.82 4.91 -4.29
CA LEU A 19 4.19 5.58 -5.44
C LEU A 19 2.78 5.07 -5.73
N LEU A 20 2.47 3.82 -5.37
CA LEU A 20 1.11 3.28 -5.51
C LEU A 20 0.16 3.87 -4.45
N PHE A 21 0.65 4.03 -3.23
CA PHE A 21 -0.17 4.36 -2.06
C PHE A 21 -0.29 5.86 -1.81
N LEU A 22 0.81 6.62 -1.92
CA LEU A 22 0.83 8.03 -1.55
C LEU A 22 -0.14 8.89 -2.40
N PRO A 23 -0.14 8.79 -3.75
CA PRO A 23 -1.11 9.53 -4.56
C PRO A 23 -2.55 9.09 -4.29
N ALA A 24 -2.76 7.80 -4.02
CA ALA A 24 -4.08 7.26 -3.68
C ALA A 24 -4.61 7.84 -2.37
N GLY A 25 -3.76 7.91 -1.34
CA GLY A 25 -4.10 8.51 -0.04
C GLY A 25 -4.36 10.01 -0.14
N ILE A 26 -3.52 10.75 -0.88
CA ILE A 26 -3.73 12.19 -1.14
C ILE A 26 -5.06 12.42 -1.87
N SER A 27 -5.37 11.60 -2.88
CA SER A 27 -6.64 11.67 -3.61
C SER A 27 -7.84 11.41 -2.70
N LYS A 28 -7.72 10.51 -1.72
CA LYS A 28 -8.76 10.26 -0.72
C LYS A 28 -8.94 11.42 0.26
N ILE A 29 -7.88 12.15 0.59
CA ILE A 29 -7.98 13.39 1.39
C ILE A 29 -8.73 14.47 0.60
N ALA A 30 -8.32 14.72 -0.65
CA ALA A 30 -8.94 15.72 -1.52
C ALA A 30 -10.41 15.37 -1.85
N GLY A 31 -10.72 14.08 -2.01
CA GLY A 31 -12.03 13.54 -2.38
C GLY A 31 -12.69 12.72 -1.27
N PHE A 32 -12.62 13.18 -0.02
CA PHE A 32 -13.05 12.38 1.14
C PHE A 32 -14.51 11.91 1.04
N ALA A 33 -15.45 12.83 0.75
CA ALA A 33 -16.87 12.49 0.65
C ALA A 33 -17.14 11.44 -0.44
N GLY A 34 -16.48 11.56 -1.60
CA GLY A 34 -16.57 10.57 -2.68
C GLY A 34 -16.00 9.21 -2.28
N THR A 35 -14.88 9.20 -1.54
CA THR A 35 -14.29 7.99 -0.98
C THR A 35 -15.25 7.30 -0.01
N VAL A 36 -15.86 8.06 0.91
CA VAL A 36 -16.87 7.52 1.84
C VAL A 36 -18.05 6.92 1.09
N GLY A 37 -18.57 7.61 0.08
CA GLY A 37 -19.64 7.09 -0.77
C GLY A 37 -19.27 5.78 -1.48
N TYR A 38 -18.05 5.70 -2.03
CA TYR A 38 -17.56 4.50 -2.70
C TYR A 38 -17.33 3.32 -1.74
N ILE A 39 -16.83 3.56 -0.53
CA ILE A 39 -16.71 2.51 0.49
C ILE A 39 -18.10 2.04 0.91
N GLY A 40 -19.05 2.96 1.09
CA GLY A 40 -20.43 2.64 1.44
C GLY A 40 -21.14 1.81 0.37
N SER A 41 -20.88 2.07 -0.92
CA SER A 41 -21.48 1.29 -2.02
C SER A 41 -21.00 -0.17 -2.08
N LYS A 42 -19.89 -0.50 -1.39
CA LYS A 42 -19.42 -1.88 -1.20
C LYS A 42 -20.06 -2.60 -0.01
N GLY A 43 -20.95 -1.93 0.73
CA GLY A 43 -21.66 -2.52 1.87
C GLY A 43 -20.82 -2.64 3.14
N LEU A 44 -19.66 -1.97 3.23
CA LEU A 44 -18.85 -1.98 4.45
C LEU A 44 -19.52 -1.14 5.55
N PRO A 45 -19.51 -1.61 6.81
CA PRO A 45 -19.98 -0.81 7.93
C PRO A 45 -19.04 0.38 8.15
N MET A 46 -19.59 1.49 8.66
CA MET A 46 -18.83 2.69 9.03
C MET A 46 -17.89 3.21 7.92
N PRO A 47 -18.39 3.55 6.71
CA PRO A 47 -17.56 3.90 5.56
C PRO A 47 -16.66 5.13 5.79
N ALA A 48 -17.09 6.08 6.62
CA ALA A 48 -16.27 7.23 7.02
C ALA A 48 -15.01 6.79 7.79
N LEU A 49 -15.15 5.85 8.72
CA LEU A 49 -14.02 5.29 9.45
C LEU A 49 -13.09 4.51 8.50
N GLY A 50 -13.66 3.73 7.59
CA GLY A 50 -12.90 3.03 6.55
C GLY A 50 -12.05 3.98 5.69
N ALA A 51 -12.62 5.13 5.29
CA ALA A 51 -11.89 6.14 4.53
C ALA A 51 -10.73 6.75 5.33
N VAL A 52 -10.95 7.05 6.61
CA VAL A 52 -9.90 7.57 7.50
C VAL A 52 -8.78 6.55 7.68
N ILE A 53 -9.11 5.29 7.93
CA ILE A 53 -8.11 4.20 8.05
C ILE A 53 -7.30 4.08 6.76
N ALA A 54 -7.97 4.07 5.60
CA ALA A 54 -7.29 4.01 4.31
C ALA A 54 -6.30 5.16 4.13
N ILE A 55 -6.71 6.41 4.44
CA ILE A 55 -5.83 7.59 4.37
C ILE A 55 -4.62 7.43 5.29
N ILE A 56 -4.84 7.07 6.56
CA ILE A 56 -3.75 6.93 7.54
C ILE A 56 -2.75 5.87 7.08
N VAL A 57 -3.24 4.71 6.64
CA VAL A 57 -2.37 3.60 6.22
C VAL A 57 -1.63 3.94 4.92
N GLU A 58 -2.33 4.48 3.91
CA GLU A 58 -1.71 4.79 2.62
C GLU A 58 -0.72 5.94 2.71
N VAL A 59 -1.09 7.05 3.36
CA VAL A 59 -0.19 8.21 3.49
C VAL A 59 0.89 7.94 4.52
N GLY A 60 0.52 7.52 5.72
CA GLY A 60 1.47 7.25 6.80
C GLY A 60 2.43 6.12 6.45
N GLY A 61 1.91 5.02 5.90
CA GLY A 61 2.73 3.90 5.41
C GLY A 61 3.68 4.33 4.29
N SER A 62 3.23 5.14 3.34
CA SER A 62 4.11 5.64 2.27
C SER A 62 5.23 6.53 2.79
N LEU A 63 4.92 7.46 3.69
CA LEU A 63 5.94 8.34 4.29
C LEU A 63 6.96 7.54 5.10
N ALA A 64 6.50 6.52 5.83
CA ALA A 64 7.37 5.57 6.52
C ALA A 64 8.27 4.79 5.55
N LEU A 65 7.74 4.29 4.43
CA LEU A 65 8.54 3.63 3.39
C LEU A 65 9.55 4.57 2.74
N ILE A 66 9.16 5.80 2.38
CA ILE A 66 10.04 6.78 1.72
C ILE A 66 11.22 7.15 2.65
N SER A 67 10.91 7.54 3.89
CA SER A 67 11.92 7.89 4.89
C SER A 67 12.73 6.67 5.36
N GLY A 68 12.18 5.46 5.21
CA GLY A 68 12.76 4.24 5.74
C GLY A 68 12.69 4.20 7.27
N LEU A 69 11.59 4.70 7.85
CA LEU A 69 11.32 4.71 9.28
C LEU A 69 10.26 3.65 9.61
N GLY A 70 10.57 2.71 10.49
CA GLY A 70 9.67 1.62 10.85
C GLY A 70 9.29 0.74 9.65
N THR A 71 10.21 0.58 8.69
CA THR A 71 9.93 0.05 7.35
C THR A 71 9.24 -1.31 7.38
N ARG A 72 9.67 -2.20 8.28
CA ARG A 72 9.08 -3.54 8.41
C ARG A 72 7.62 -3.48 8.82
N PHE A 73 7.29 -2.64 9.81
CA PHE A 73 5.93 -2.47 10.31
C PHE A 73 5.04 -1.77 9.28
N ALA A 74 5.57 -0.73 8.63
CA ALA A 74 4.85 -0.04 7.56
C ALA A 74 4.54 -0.97 6.38
N ALA A 75 5.51 -1.79 5.96
CA ALA A 75 5.32 -2.77 4.89
C ALA A 75 4.27 -3.83 5.25
N LEU A 76 4.29 -4.36 6.47
CA LEU A 76 3.28 -5.31 6.95
C LEU A 76 1.88 -4.68 7.03
N ALA A 77 1.77 -3.45 7.54
CA ALA A 77 0.50 -2.73 7.61
C ALA A 77 -0.09 -2.48 6.21
N LEU A 78 0.73 -2.00 5.27
CA LEU A 78 0.32 -1.80 3.88
C LEU A 78 -0.04 -3.12 3.19
N ALA A 79 0.69 -4.21 3.48
CA ALA A 79 0.41 -5.52 2.91
C ALA A 79 -0.95 -6.06 3.38
N ALA A 80 -1.21 -6.01 4.69
CA ALA A 80 -2.48 -6.43 5.27
C ALA A 80 -3.64 -5.57 4.75
N PHE A 81 -3.47 -4.24 4.74
CA PHE A 81 -4.47 -3.31 4.19
C PHE A 81 -4.76 -3.59 2.71
N THR A 82 -3.73 -3.76 1.88
CA THR A 82 -3.88 -3.99 0.45
C THR A 82 -4.56 -5.32 0.17
N LEU A 83 -4.19 -6.36 0.93
CA LEU A 83 -4.82 -7.67 0.83
C LEU A 83 -6.31 -7.56 1.17
N VAL A 84 -6.67 -6.97 2.30
CA VAL A 84 -8.07 -6.80 2.69
C VAL A 84 -8.83 -5.95 1.66
N ALA A 85 -8.30 -4.79 1.30
CA ALA A 85 -8.94 -3.87 0.36
C ALA A 85 -9.18 -4.52 -1.00
N THR A 86 -8.26 -5.34 -1.50
CA THR A 86 -8.41 -5.95 -2.83
C THR A 86 -9.60 -6.90 -2.92
N PHE A 87 -9.95 -7.60 -1.83
CA PHE A 87 -11.12 -8.48 -1.79
C PHE A 87 -12.46 -7.73 -1.73
N PHE A 88 -12.48 -6.46 -1.33
CA PHE A 88 -13.69 -5.63 -1.33
C PHE A 88 -13.83 -4.79 -2.61
N PHE A 89 -12.73 -4.21 -3.08
CA PHE A 89 -12.75 -3.21 -4.15
C PHE A 89 -12.46 -3.80 -5.53
N HIS A 90 -11.82 -4.97 -5.60
CA HIS A 90 -11.43 -5.63 -6.85
C HIS A 90 -11.88 -7.11 -6.91
N ASN A 91 -13.03 -7.42 -6.30
CA ASN A 91 -13.68 -8.74 -6.34
C ASN A 91 -14.23 -9.07 -7.72
N PHE A 92 -13.35 -9.38 -8.67
CA PHE A 92 -13.69 -9.56 -10.09
C PHE A 92 -14.71 -10.67 -10.38
N TRP A 93 -14.87 -11.64 -9.48
CA TRP A 93 -15.88 -12.68 -9.57
C TRP A 93 -17.30 -12.22 -9.23
N GLY A 94 -17.46 -11.02 -8.67
CA GLY A 94 -18.75 -10.45 -8.25
C GLY A 94 -19.20 -9.24 -9.08
N VAL A 95 -18.59 -9.00 -10.24
CA VAL A 95 -18.92 -7.85 -11.12
C VAL A 95 -19.43 -8.33 -12.49
N PRO A 96 -20.15 -7.47 -13.24
CA PRO A 96 -20.54 -7.74 -14.62
C PRO A 96 -19.36 -8.13 -15.52
N VAL A 97 -19.63 -8.95 -16.55
CA VAL A 97 -18.60 -9.54 -17.43
C VAL A 97 -17.74 -8.47 -18.12
N ASP A 98 -18.33 -7.35 -18.51
CA ASP A 98 -17.65 -6.20 -19.13
C ASP A 98 -16.66 -5.51 -18.17
N GLN A 99 -16.81 -5.69 -16.85
CA GLN A 99 -15.92 -5.13 -15.84
C GLN A 99 -14.93 -6.15 -15.26
N ALA A 100 -15.22 -7.45 -15.40
CA ALA A 100 -14.48 -8.54 -14.75
C ALA A 100 -12.98 -8.51 -15.09
N MET A 101 -12.62 -8.33 -16.37
CA MET A 101 -11.22 -8.31 -16.80
C MET A 101 -10.41 -7.20 -16.11
N MET A 102 -10.96 -5.97 -16.06
CA MET A 102 -10.28 -4.84 -15.43
C MET A 102 -10.12 -5.05 -13.92
N GLN A 103 -11.16 -5.55 -13.26
CA GLN A 103 -11.10 -5.84 -11.82
C GLN A 103 -10.11 -6.97 -11.51
N GLN A 104 -10.02 -7.98 -12.37
CA GLN A 104 -9.07 -9.08 -12.21
C GLN A 104 -7.63 -8.59 -12.33
N LEU A 105 -7.34 -7.70 -13.29
CA LEU A 105 -6.03 -7.07 -13.42
C LEU A 105 -5.66 -6.26 -12.18
N MET A 106 -6.60 -5.45 -11.66
CA MET A 106 -6.37 -4.66 -10.45
C MET A 106 -6.15 -5.55 -9.22
N PHE A 107 -6.89 -6.66 -9.12
CA PHE A 107 -6.74 -7.64 -8.06
C PHE A 107 -5.33 -8.24 -8.07
N TYR A 108 -4.88 -8.81 -9.19
CA TYR A 108 -3.56 -9.43 -9.26
C TYR A 108 -2.41 -8.43 -9.13
N LYS A 109 -2.58 -7.19 -9.61
CA LYS A 109 -1.63 -6.09 -9.34
C LYS A 109 -1.47 -5.89 -7.82
N ASN A 110 -2.56 -5.85 -7.07
CA ASN A 110 -2.50 -5.72 -5.60
C ASN A 110 -1.85 -6.94 -4.94
N ILE A 111 -2.15 -8.17 -5.40
CA ILE A 111 -1.49 -9.38 -4.88
C ILE A 111 0.03 -9.34 -5.11
N ALA A 112 0.49 -8.90 -6.28
CA ALA A 112 1.91 -8.73 -6.56
C ALA A 112 2.55 -7.67 -5.64
N VAL A 113 1.86 -6.56 -5.38
CA VAL A 113 2.30 -5.50 -4.47
C VAL A 113 2.41 -6.02 -3.03
N VAL A 114 1.45 -6.83 -2.57
CA VAL A 114 1.54 -7.51 -1.27
C VAL A 114 2.80 -8.37 -1.19
N GLY A 115 3.10 -9.15 -2.24
CA GLY A 115 4.35 -9.92 -2.31
C GLY A 115 5.60 -9.05 -2.17
N GLY A 116 5.66 -7.91 -2.89
CA GLY A 116 6.74 -6.94 -2.78
C GLY A 116 6.89 -6.34 -1.38
N LEU A 117 5.78 -6.01 -0.72
CA LEU A 117 5.78 -5.50 0.65
C LEU A 117 6.24 -6.56 1.66
N LEU A 118 5.84 -7.82 1.51
CA LEU A 118 6.29 -8.92 2.37
C LEU A 118 7.79 -9.18 2.21
N LEU A 119 8.29 -9.13 0.97
CA LEU A 119 9.73 -9.20 0.71
C LEU A 119 10.46 -8.03 1.37
N LEU A 120 9.95 -6.81 1.26
CA LEU A 120 10.53 -5.65 1.94
C LEU A 120 10.51 -5.79 3.47
N ALA A 121 9.43 -6.31 4.03
CA ALA A 121 9.33 -6.58 5.47
C ALA A 121 10.37 -7.60 5.94
N ALA A 122 10.62 -8.65 5.16
CA ALA A 122 11.63 -9.65 5.45
C ALA A 122 13.07 -9.09 5.36
N HIS A 123 13.37 -8.30 4.33
CA HIS A 123 14.72 -7.82 4.05
C HIS A 123 15.09 -6.51 4.80
N GLY A 124 14.11 -5.69 5.17
CA GLY A 124 14.32 -4.40 5.84
C GLY A 124 14.65 -3.24 4.90
N ALA A 125 14.97 -2.08 5.48
CA ALA A 125 15.01 -0.78 4.81
C ALA A 125 16.28 -0.47 4.00
N GLY A 126 17.34 -1.27 4.17
CA GLY A 126 18.69 -0.99 3.66
C GLY A 126 19.37 0.16 4.43
N ALA A 127 20.65 0.42 4.14
CA ALA A 127 21.46 1.40 4.87
C ALA A 127 21.02 2.86 4.60
N TRP A 128 20.36 3.12 3.47
CA TRP A 128 19.83 4.45 3.12
C TRP A 128 18.44 4.68 3.72
N SER A 129 18.32 4.55 5.03
CA SER A 129 17.07 4.64 5.77
C SER A 129 17.27 5.29 7.15
N LEU A 130 16.20 5.81 7.74
CA LEU A 130 16.22 6.24 9.14
C LEU A 130 16.33 5.05 10.12
N ASP A 131 15.84 3.87 9.73
CA ASP A 131 15.98 2.64 10.52
C ASP A 131 17.46 2.28 10.74
N ALA A 132 18.31 2.45 9.72
CA ALA A 132 19.74 2.17 9.84
C ALA A 132 20.43 3.11 10.86
N ARG A 133 20.05 4.41 10.86
CA ARG A 133 20.61 5.42 11.78
C ARG A 133 20.19 5.25 13.24
N ARG A 134 19.19 4.40 13.53
CA ARG A 134 18.72 4.10 14.89
C ARG A 134 19.42 2.89 15.51
N GLN A 135 20.16 2.13 14.73
CA GLN A 135 20.87 0.92 15.16
C GLN A 135 22.36 1.17 15.42
N ASP A 136 22.84 2.37 15.11
CA ASP A 136 24.16 2.91 15.45
C ASP A 136 24.10 3.71 16.77
#